data_AF-A0A7S7QUD8-F1
#
_entry.id   AF-A0A7S7QUD8-F1
#
_cell.length_a   1.000
_cell.length_b   1.000
_cell.length_c   1.000
_cell.angle_alpha   90.00
_cell.angle_beta   90.00
_cell.angle_gamma   90.00
#
_symmetry.space_group_name_H-M   'P 1'
#
loop_
_entity.id
_entity.type
_entity.pdbx_description
1 polymer ?
#
loop_
_entity_poly.entity_id
_entity_poly.type
_entity_poly.pdbx_seq_one_letter_code
_entity_poly.pdbx_strand_id
1 'polypeptide(L)' 'MTTYRAYIVGAHSRSIGVVNLDCADDDQAVTSASRLVESHDVELWQLDRPIARFDAASKQVFRK' A
#
# COMPACT_ATOMS: atom_id res chain seq x y z
N MET A 1 -4.52 2.13 18.01
CA MET A 1 -4.79 2.64 16.65
C MET A 1 -3.49 2.61 15.90
N THR A 2 -3.36 1.65 14.99
CA THR A 2 -2.17 1.43 14.17
C THR A 2 -2.31 2.31 12.93
N THR A 3 -1.44 3.31 12.80
CA THR A 3 -1.47 4.20 11.64
C THR A 3 -0.81 3.52 10.47
N TYR A 4 -1.62 3.17 9.46
CA TYR A 4 -1.15 2.64 8.20
C TYR A 4 -1.08 3.77 7.16
N ARG A 5 -0.12 3.65 6.24
CA ARG A 5 0.10 4.57 5.13
C ARG A 5 0.30 3.76 3.87
N ALA A 6 -0.63 3.90 2.94
CA ALA A 6 -0.49 3.36 1.59
C ALA A 6 0.10 4.44 0.69
N TYR A 7 1.33 4.24 0.25
CA TYR A 7 2.02 5.09 -0.71
C TYR A 7 1.73 4.58 -2.11
N ILE A 8 1.12 5.40 -2.95
CA ILE A 8 0.83 5.06 -4.34
C ILE A 8 2.01 5.54 -5.18
N VAL A 9 2.74 4.60 -5.75
CA VAL A 9 3.90 4.78 -6.62
C VAL A 9 3.45 4.60 -8.07
N GLY A 10 3.52 5.68 -8.84
CA GLY A 10 3.19 5.64 -10.26
C GLY A 10 4.29 4.97 -11.10
N ALA A 11 4.00 4.74 -12.38
CA ALA A 11 4.87 4.07 -13.36
C ALA A 11 6.28 4.68 -13.56
N HIS A 12 6.56 5.83 -12.95
CA HIS A 12 7.87 6.50 -12.95
C HIS A 12 8.62 6.36 -11.60
N SER A 13 8.24 5.40 -10.75
CA SER A 13 8.75 5.27 -9.38
C SER A 13 8.55 6.54 -8.52
N ARG A 14 7.64 7.43 -8.95
CA ARG A 14 7.30 8.65 -8.23
C ARG A 14 6.06 8.38 -7.40
N SER A 15 6.13 8.62 -6.09
CA SER A 15 4.95 8.62 -5.24
C SER A 15 4.02 9.75 -5.71
N ILE A 16 2.85 9.36 -6.22
CA ILE A 16 1.82 10.27 -6.71
C ILE A 16 0.75 10.51 -5.65
N GLY A 17 0.70 9.69 -4.60
CA GLY A 17 -0.26 9.83 -3.51
C GLY A 17 0.15 9.10 -2.25
N VAL A 18 -0.39 9.54 -1.12
CA VAL A 18 -0.34 8.82 0.16
C VAL A 18 -1.74 8.79 0.74
N VAL A 19 -2.17 7.62 1.15
CA VAL A 19 -3.46 7.41 1.83
C VAL A 19 -3.14 6.97 3.25
N ASN A 20 -3.49 7.82 4.22
CA ASN A 20 -3.42 7.43 5.63
C ASN A 20 -4.67 6.58 5.94
N LEU A 21 -4.44 5.35 6.38
CA LEU A 21 -5.46 4.39 6.77
C LEU A 21 -5.37 4.20 8.28
N ASP A 22 -6.44 4.54 9.00
CA ASP A 22 -6.60 4.12 10.39
C ASP A 22 -7.27 2.75 10.36
N CYS A 23 -6.46 1.70 10.33
CA CYS A 23 -6.92 0.31 10.37
C CYS A 23 -6.45 -0.31 11.69
N ALA A 24 -7.21 -1.27 12.20
CA ALA A 24 -6.77 -2.08 13.34
C ALA A 24 -5.76 -3.15 12.90
N ASP A 25 -5.96 -3.71 11.70
CA ASP A 25 -5.27 -4.90 11.20
C ASP A 25 -4.65 -4.67 9.81
N ASP A 26 -3.58 -5.42 9.53
CA ASP A 26 -2.89 -5.41 8.25
C ASP A 26 -3.81 -5.86 7.10
N ASP A 27 -4.73 -6.79 7.33
CA ASP A 27 -5.63 -7.28 6.29
C ASP A 27 -6.62 -6.21 5.79
N GLN A 28 -7.12 -5.35 6.69
CA GLN A 28 -7.98 -4.22 6.31
C GLN A 28 -7.21 -3.16 5.54
N ALA A 29 -5.97 -2.90 5.96
CA ALA A 29 -5.08 -1.97 5.27
C ALA A 29 -4.71 -2.50 3.89
N VAL A 30 -4.45 -3.81 3.77
CA VAL A 30 -4.17 -4.50 2.50
C VAL A 30 -5.37 -4.48 1.57
N THR A 31 -6.56 -4.76 2.06
CA THR A 31 -7.79 -4.73 1.26
C THR A 31 -8.03 -3.33 0.69
N SER A 32 -7.81 -2.30 1.51
CA SER A 32 -7.93 -0.90 1.08
C SER A 32 -6.86 -0.51 0.04
N ALA A 33 -5.60 -0.92 0.26
CA ALA A 33 -4.48 -0.67 -0.65
C ALA A 33 -4.60 -1.42 -1.98
N SER A 34 -5.09 -2.68 -1.95
CA SER A 34 -5.31 -3.50 -3.14
C SER A 34 -6.31 -2.83 -4.10
N ARG A 35 -7.30 -2.12 -3.58
CA ARG A 35 -8.26 -1.38 -4.40
C ARG A 35 -7.65 -0.16 -5.12
N LEU A 36 -6.49 0.31 -4.67
CA LEU A 36 -5.73 1.42 -5.28
C LEU A 36 -4.71 0.94 -6.31
N VAL A 37 -4.38 -0.37 -6.35
CA VAL A 37 -3.30 -0.93 -7.18
C VAL A 37 -3.69 -1.15 -8.66
N GLU A 38 -4.88 -0.73 -9.08
CA GLU A 38 -5.45 -1.05 -10.41
C GLU A 38 -4.56 -0.61 -11.60
N SER A 39 -3.66 0.36 -11.41
CA SER A 39 -2.66 0.77 -12.41
C SER A 39 -1.32 1.27 -11.85
N HIS A 40 -1.16 1.30 -10.53
CA HIS A 40 0.01 1.90 -9.86
C HIS A 40 0.48 1.02 -8.73
N ASP A 41 1.80 0.88 -8.58
CA ASP A 41 2.38 0.16 -7.45
C ASP A 41 1.96 0.84 -6.15
N VAL A 42 1.65 0.06 -5.11
CA VAL A 42 1.26 0.59 -3.81
C VAL A 42 2.16 -0.01 -2.76
N GLU A 43 2.79 0.81 -1.93
CA GLU A 43 3.53 0.35 -0.77
C GLU A 43 2.77 0.66 0.50
N LEU A 44 2.41 -0.38 1.25
CA LEU A 44 1.74 -0.28 2.53
C LEU A 44 2.76 -0.32 3.67
N TRP A 45 2.77 0.75 4.44
CA TRP A 45 3.65 0.97 5.58
C TRP A 45 2.84 1.16 6.84
N GLN A 46 3.36 0.66 7.97
CA GLN A 46 2.84 0.93 9.30
C GLN A 46 3.91 1.70 10.06
N LEU A 47 3.78 3.03 10.11
CA LEU A 47 4.77 3.97 10.67
C LEU A 47 6.16 3.87 10.01
N ASP A 48 6.97 2.88 10.42
CA ASP A 48 8.34 2.62 9.93
C ASP A 48 8.49 1.19 9.37
N ARG A 49 7.50 0.32 9.58
CA ARG A 49 7.55 -1.07 9.14
C ARG A 49 6.81 -1.23 7.80
N PRO A 50 7.47 -1.63 6.70
CA PRO A 50 6.76 -2.03 5.49
C PRO A 50 5.99 -3.32 5.76
N ILE A 51 4.68 -3.28 5.55
CA ILE A 51 3.76 -4.39 5.82
C ILE A 51 3.53 -5.19 4.54
N ALA A 52 3.22 -4.50 3.45
CA ALA A 52 2.99 -5.12 2.18
C ALA A 52 3.40 -4.20 1.04
N ARG A 53 3.86 -4.79 -0.07
CA ARG A 53 4.04 -4.09 -1.33
C ARG A 53 3.14 -4.74 -2.37
N PHE A 54 2.38 -3.92 -3.05
CA PHE A 54 1.51 -4.27 -4.15
C PHE A 54 2.18 -3.80 -5.43
N ASP A 55 2.47 -4.73 -6.30
CA ASP A 55 3.03 -4.43 -7.60
C ASP A 55 1.89 -4.46 -8.63
N ALA A 56 1.58 -3.32 -9.23
CA ALA A 56 0.48 -3.22 -10.20
C ALA A 56 0.82 -3.94 -11.51
N ALA A 57 2.10 -3.89 -11.90
CA ALA A 57 2.58 -4.48 -13.15
C ALA A 57 2.47 -6.01 -13.14
N SER A 58 2.77 -6.64 -11.99
CA SER A 58 2.69 -8.08 -11.82
C SER A 58 1.44 -8.55 -11.06
N LYS A 59 0.59 -7.62 -10.59
CA LYS A 59 -0.56 -7.86 -9.70
C LYS A 59 -0.21 -8.71 -8.47
N GLN A 60 1.06 -8.69 -8.06
CA GLN A 60 1.54 -9.47 -6.93
C GLN A 60 1.51 -8.65 -5.65
N VAL A 61 1.03 -9.29 -4.59
CA VAL A 61 1.05 -8.74 -3.24
C VAL A 61 2.13 -9.48 -2.46
N PHE A 62 3.19 -8.76 -2.10
CA PHE A 62 4.21 -9.24 -1.19
C PHE A 62 3.89 -8.74 0.21
N ARG A 63 3.35 -9.62 1.06
CA ARG A 63 3.20 -9.38 2.51
C ARG A 63 4.52 -9.77 3.20
N LYS A 64 5.03 -8.92 4.10
CA LYS A 64 6.29 -9.08 4.83
C LYS A 64 6.11 -9.50 6.28
#